data_AF-A0A1Q2M7I3-F1
#
_entry.id   AF-A0A1Q2M7I3-F1
#
_cell.length_a   1.000
_cell.length_b   1.000
_cell.length_c   1.000
_cell.angle_alpha   90.00
_cell.angle_beta   90.00
_cell.angle_gamma   90.00
#
_symmetry.space_group_name_H-M   'P 1'
#
loop_
_entity.id
_entity.type
_entity.pdbx_description
1 polymer ?
#
loop_
_entity_poly.entity_id
_entity_poly.type
_entity_poly.pdbx_seq_one_letter_code
_entity_poly.pdbx_strand_id
1 'polypeptide(L)'
;MKNVVIGLAIGIAIAYLGVYFTGFSAAIAVPQEVAEVLSGKSFLIWEIAVTQFLGYGVIAFLLVYFSIKILRLNPWVTAIAALISCEALLFVTYTSQYTIYVPHFVVLVGCGALAAFMASRKKYA
;
A
#
# COMPACT_ATOMS: atom_id res chain seq x y z
N MET A 1 -23.36 3.93 -1.90
CA MET A 1 -22.53 5.12 -1.64
C MET A 1 -21.59 4.97 -0.45
N LYS A 2 -22.04 4.44 0.70
CA LYS A 2 -21.19 4.21 1.90
C LYS A 2 -19.82 3.57 1.62
N ASN A 3 -19.78 2.48 0.84
CA ASN A 3 -18.53 1.77 0.49
C ASN A 3 -17.53 2.67 -0.25
N VAL A 4 -18.03 3.52 -1.15
CA VAL A 4 -17.19 4.41 -1.97
C VAL A 4 -16.63 5.52 -1.10
N VAL A 5 -17.46 6.20 -0.29
CA VAL A 5 -17.02 7.31 0.57
C VAL A 5 -15.95 6.84 1.57
N ILE A 6 -16.17 5.68 2.20
CA ILE A 6 -15.20 5.12 3.14
C ILE A 6 -13.95 4.64 2.40
N GLY A 7 -14.09 4.01 1.23
CA GLY A 7 -12.95 3.65 0.39
C GLY A 7 -12.09 4.85 0.02
N LEU A 8 -12.70 5.98 -0.37
CA LEU A 8 -12.00 7.24 -0.67
C LEU A 8 -11.22 7.76 0.55
N ALA A 9 -11.87 7.80 1.73
CA ALA A 9 -11.22 8.25 2.95
C ALA A 9 -10.02 7.35 3.34
N ILE A 10 -10.17 6.04 3.16
CA ILE A 10 -9.09 5.07 3.39
C ILE A 10 -7.94 5.28 2.40
N GLY A 11 -8.22 5.48 1.11
CA GLY A 11 -7.17 5.70 0.12
C GLY A 11 -6.37 6.99 0.39
N ILE A 12 -7.05 8.06 0.82
CA ILE A 12 -6.37 9.28 1.28
C ILE A 12 -5.47 8.99 2.49
N ALA A 13 -5.97 8.24 3.49
CA ALA A 13 -5.19 7.87 4.65
C ALA A 13 -3.97 7.00 4.29
N ILE A 14 -4.13 6.05 3.37
CA ILE A 14 -3.04 5.21 2.85
C ILE A 14 -1.99 6.06 2.16
N ALA A 15 -2.39 7.03 1.33
CA ALA A 15 -1.44 7.90 0.64
C ALA A 15 -0.58 8.71 1.64
N TYR A 16 -1.18 9.34 2.65
CA TYR A 16 -0.43 10.11 3.65
C TYR A 16 0.46 9.23 4.53
N LEU A 17 -0.09 8.16 5.10
CA LEU A 17 0.66 7.27 5.98
C LEU A 17 1.71 6.49 5.19
N GLY A 18 1.40 6.06 3.98
CA GLY A 18 2.29 5.36 3.09
C GLY A 18 3.55 6.17 2.80
N VAL A 19 3.43 7.45 2.42
CA VAL A 19 4.59 8.34 2.23
C VAL A 19 5.46 8.39 3.50
N TYR A 20 4.83 8.60 4.66
CA TYR A 20 5.54 8.70 5.94
C TYR A 20 6.32 7.41 6.24
N PHE A 21 5.65 6.26 6.25
CA PHE A 21 6.26 4.97 6.55
C PHE A 21 7.27 4.51 5.51
N THR A 22 7.10 4.88 4.24
CA THR A 22 8.10 4.61 3.19
C THR A 22 9.38 5.40 3.46
N GLY A 23 9.28 6.65 3.92
CA GLY A 23 10.44 7.44 4.36
C GLY A 23 11.19 6.80 5.54
N PHE A 24 10.48 6.32 6.56
CA PHE A 24 11.11 5.58 7.67
C PHE A 24 11.68 4.24 7.24
N SER A 25 10.95 3.51 6.41
CA SER A 25 11.39 2.21 5.90
C SER A 25 12.65 2.37 5.05
N ALA A 26 12.76 3.42 4.25
CA ALA A 26 13.95 3.70 3.45
C ALA A 26 15.15 4.01 4.36
N ALA A 27 14.92 4.71 5.47
CA ALA A 27 15.95 5.02 6.45
C ALA A 27 16.43 3.79 7.26
N ILE A 28 15.58 2.77 7.42
CA ILE A 28 15.87 1.58 8.25
C ILE A 28 16.33 0.39 7.40
N ALA A 29 15.86 0.26 6.15
CA ALA A 29 16.01 -0.94 5.33
C ALA A 29 17.45 -1.19 4.84
N VAL A 30 18.38 -0.24 5.03
CA VAL A 30 19.78 -0.39 4.64
C VAL A 30 20.72 -0.16 5.83
N PRO A 31 21.01 -1.21 6.62
CA PRO A 31 22.22 -1.26 7.42
C PRO A 31 23.44 -1.26 6.49
N GLN A 32 24.44 -0.42 6.78
CA GLN A 32 25.66 -0.31 5.95
C GLN A 32 26.35 -1.67 5.79
N GLU A 33 26.27 -2.57 6.78
CA GLU A 33 26.88 -3.90 6.72
C GLU A 33 26.21 -4.84 5.71
N VAL A 34 24.94 -4.62 5.37
CA VAL A 34 24.16 -5.45 4.43
C VAL A 34 24.26 -4.90 3.00
N ALA A 35 24.48 -3.59 2.86
CA ALA A 35 24.72 -2.92 1.58
C ALA A 35 26.01 -3.40 0.89
N GLU A 36 27.03 -3.74 1.66
CA GLU A 36 28.30 -4.27 1.12
C GLU A 36 28.19 -5.74 0.66
N VAL A 37 27.25 -6.50 1.20
CA VAL A 37 27.03 -7.93 0.87
C VAL A 37 26.10 -8.13 -0.33
N LEU A 38 25.14 -7.20 -0.53
CA LEU A 38 24.20 -7.23 -1.64
C LEU A 38 24.71 -6.39 -2.83
N SER A 39 25.33 -7.04 -3.82
CA SER A 39 25.79 -6.33 -5.03
C SER A 39 24.66 -5.99 -6.00
N GLY A 40 24.64 -4.74 -6.47
CA GLY A 40 23.91 -4.29 -7.67
C GLY A 40 22.39 -4.53 -7.65
N LYS A 41 21.90 -5.38 -8.57
CA LYS A 41 20.46 -5.56 -8.83
C LYS A 41 19.67 -6.13 -7.65
N SER A 42 20.29 -6.95 -6.81
CA SER A 42 19.62 -7.57 -5.65
C SER A 42 19.35 -6.56 -4.54
N PHE A 43 20.24 -5.58 -4.38
CA PHE A 43 20.05 -4.45 -3.47
C PHE A 43 18.86 -3.58 -3.89
N LEU A 44 18.76 -3.31 -5.19
CA LEU A 44 17.67 -2.52 -5.79
C LEU A 44 16.30 -3.22 -5.65
N ILE A 45 16.25 -4.53 -5.85
CA ILE A 45 15.01 -5.32 -5.64
C ILE A 45 14.65 -5.36 -4.15
N TRP A 46 15.63 -5.49 -3.26
CA TRP A 46 15.40 -5.51 -1.82
C TRP A 46 14.89 -4.15 -1.30
N GLU A 47 15.55 -3.05 -1.64
CA GLU A 47 15.08 -1.71 -1.32
C GLU A 47 13.67 -1.48 -1.88
N ILE A 48 13.44 -1.76 -3.16
CA ILE A 48 12.13 -1.51 -3.76
C ILE A 48 11.06 -2.40 -3.12
N ALA A 49 11.30 -3.70 -2.95
CA ALA A 49 10.30 -4.60 -2.41
C ALA A 49 10.04 -4.32 -0.94
N VAL A 50 11.08 -4.27 -0.11
CA VAL A 50 10.91 -4.13 1.35
C VAL A 50 10.37 -2.75 1.70
N THR A 51 10.90 -1.70 1.08
CA THR A 51 10.49 -0.32 1.40
C THR A 51 9.08 -0.01 0.94
N GLN A 52 8.68 -0.49 -0.25
CA GLN A 52 7.32 -0.27 -0.76
C GLN A 52 6.30 -1.20 -0.09
N PHE A 53 6.69 -2.43 0.26
CA PHE A 53 5.81 -3.38 0.94
C PHE A 53 5.56 -2.98 2.40
N LEU A 54 6.61 -2.55 3.13
CA LEU A 54 6.46 -2.01 4.48
C LEU A 54 5.80 -0.63 4.48
N GLY A 55 6.18 0.22 3.53
CA GLY A 55 5.68 1.58 3.41
C GLY A 55 4.20 1.64 3.04
N TYR A 56 3.82 1.04 1.91
CA TYR A 56 2.45 1.10 1.39
C TYR A 56 1.67 -0.20 1.52
N GLY A 57 2.31 -1.34 1.25
CA GLY A 57 1.63 -2.64 1.18
C GLY A 57 0.92 -3.04 2.46
N VAL A 58 1.64 -3.04 3.59
CA VAL A 58 1.09 -3.40 4.91
C VAL A 58 -0.02 -2.45 5.33
N ILE A 59 0.17 -1.14 5.14
CA ILE A 59 -0.82 -0.12 5.51
C ILE A 59 -2.09 -0.27 4.69
N ALA A 60 -1.94 -0.40 3.36
CA ALA A 60 -3.06 -0.61 2.46
C ALA A 60 -3.83 -1.88 2.83
N PHE A 61 -3.11 -2.97 3.10
CA PHE A 61 -3.73 -4.22 3.53
C PHE A 61 -4.54 -4.05 4.82
N LEU A 62 -3.92 -3.51 5.87
CA LEU A 62 -4.55 -3.39 7.20
C LEU A 62 -5.75 -2.44 7.16
N LEU A 63 -5.60 -1.23 6.61
CA LEU A 63 -6.68 -0.24 6.58
C LEU A 63 -7.87 -0.71 5.75
N VAL A 64 -7.64 -1.29 4.57
CA VAL A 64 -8.71 -1.82 3.73
C VAL A 64 -9.37 -3.03 4.41
N TYR A 65 -8.59 -4.01 4.88
CA TYR A 65 -9.11 -5.22 5.51
C TYR A 65 -9.95 -4.92 6.76
N PHE A 66 -9.41 -4.15 7.71
CA PHE A 66 -10.12 -3.83 8.95
C PHE A 66 -11.37 -3.00 8.70
N SER A 67 -11.30 -2.02 7.79
CA SER A 67 -12.47 -1.20 7.46
C SER A 67 -13.60 -2.04 6.84
N ILE A 68 -13.27 -2.96 5.94
CA ILE A 68 -14.26 -3.89 5.37
C ILE A 68 -14.86 -4.78 6.48
N LYS A 69 -14.02 -5.36 7.35
CA LYS A 69 -14.44 -6.26 8.42
C LYS A 69 -15.32 -5.56 9.48
N ILE A 70 -14.90 -4.40 9.96
CA ILE A 70 -15.57 -3.66 11.04
C ILE A 70 -16.88 -3.06 10.54
N LEU A 71 -16.86 -2.40 9.38
CA LEU A 71 -18.00 -1.64 8.86
C LEU A 71 -18.90 -2.46 7.93
N ARG A 72 -18.56 -3.75 7.72
CA ARG A 72 -19.26 -4.73 6.86
C ARG A 72 -19.49 -4.19 5.44
N LEU A 73 -18.43 -3.64 4.85
CA LEU A 73 -18.49 -3.02 3.53
C LEU A 73 -18.35 -4.06 2.41
N ASN A 74 -18.67 -3.67 1.19
CA ASN A 74 -18.33 -4.50 0.03
C ASN A 74 -16.80 -4.48 -0.17
N PRO A 75 -16.13 -5.64 -0.12
CA PRO A 75 -14.67 -5.72 -0.11
C PRO A 75 -14.04 -5.15 -1.38
N TRP A 76 -14.53 -5.56 -2.54
CA TRP A 76 -13.96 -5.16 -3.83
C TRP A 76 -14.21 -3.68 -4.13
N VAL A 77 -15.42 -3.19 -3.86
CA VAL A 77 -15.74 -1.76 -4.08
C VAL A 77 -14.92 -0.86 -3.18
N THR A 78 -14.73 -1.25 -1.92
CA THR A 78 -13.94 -0.47 -0.96
C THR A 78 -12.46 -0.47 -1.32
N ALA A 79 -11.92 -1.63 -1.73
CA ALA A 79 -10.53 -1.76 -2.16
C ALA A 79 -10.26 -0.95 -3.43
N ILE A 80 -11.10 -1.05 -4.47
CA ILE A 80 -10.93 -0.30 -5.71
C ILE A 80 -11.02 1.21 -5.45
N ALA A 81 -12.00 1.65 -4.65
CA ALA A 81 -12.13 3.07 -4.31
C ALA A 81 -10.92 3.59 -3.52
N ALA A 82 -10.37 2.79 -2.60
CA ALA A 82 -9.15 3.12 -1.85
C ALA A 82 -7.91 3.18 -2.76
N LEU A 83 -7.75 2.22 -3.68
CA LEU A 83 -6.66 2.24 -4.65
C LEU A 83 -6.73 3.49 -5.53
N ILE A 84 -7.86 3.75 -6.17
CA ILE A 84 -8.02 4.89 -7.08
C ILE A 84 -7.77 6.22 -6.36
N SER A 85 -8.30 6.40 -5.16
CA SER A 85 -8.08 7.65 -4.40
C SER A 85 -6.65 7.81 -3.89
N CYS A 86 -6.00 6.73 -3.45
CA CYS A 86 -4.59 6.75 -3.08
C CYS A 86 -3.72 7.18 -4.26
N GLU A 87 -3.89 6.52 -5.40
CA GLU A 87 -3.11 6.81 -6.61
C GLU A 87 -3.39 8.21 -7.17
N ALA A 88 -4.66 8.63 -7.19
CA ALA A 88 -5.02 9.98 -7.63
C ALA A 88 -4.37 11.06 -6.75
N LEU A 89 -4.35 10.88 -5.42
CA LEU A 89 -3.74 11.85 -4.51
C LEU A 89 -2.22 11.87 -4.67
N LEU A 90 -1.57 10.71 -4.78
CA LEU A 90 -0.14 10.61 -4.99
C LEU A 90 0.29 11.23 -6.33
N PHE A 91 -0.48 11.00 -7.40
CA PHE A 91 -0.23 11.59 -8.71
C PHE A 91 -0.31 13.13 -8.67
N VAL A 92 -1.33 13.68 -8.01
CA VAL A 92 -1.51 15.14 -7.90
C VAL A 92 -0.45 15.79 -6.99
N THR A 93 -0.05 15.11 -5.92
CA THR A 93 0.84 15.70 -4.90
C THR A 93 2.33 15.49 -5.20
N TYR A 94 2.70 14.39 -5.85
CA TYR A 94 4.10 13.96 -6.06
C TYR A 94 4.40 13.64 -7.53
N THR A 95 3.79 14.38 -8.47
CA THR A 95 3.79 14.08 -9.91
C THR A 95 5.18 13.85 -10.51
N SER A 96 6.21 14.55 -10.03
CA SER A 96 7.60 14.42 -10.51
C SER A 96 8.32 13.16 -10.01
N GLN A 97 7.88 12.58 -8.89
CA GLN A 97 8.44 11.37 -8.30
C GLN A 97 7.60 10.13 -8.63
N TYR A 98 6.32 10.32 -8.91
CA TYR A 98 5.34 9.25 -9.13
C TYR A 98 5.70 8.30 -10.27
N THR A 99 6.30 8.81 -11.36
CA THR A 99 6.75 8.00 -12.51
C THR A 99 7.93 7.08 -12.20
N ILE A 100 8.70 7.36 -11.13
CA ILE A 100 9.87 6.58 -10.73
C ILE A 100 9.46 5.32 -9.93
N TYR A 101 8.24 5.30 -9.36
CA TYR A 101 7.86 4.28 -8.37
C TYR A 101 6.91 3.20 -8.89
N VAL A 102 6.90 2.80 -10.16
CA VAL A 102 6.05 1.69 -10.68
C VAL A 102 5.89 0.46 -9.75
N PRO A 103 6.92 0.01 -9.01
CA PRO A 103 6.78 -1.10 -8.05
C PRO A 103 5.77 -0.86 -6.92
N HIS A 104 5.55 0.39 -6.49
CA HIS A 104 4.59 0.71 -5.43
C HIS A 104 3.16 0.34 -5.87
N PHE A 105 2.81 0.59 -7.13
CA PHE A 105 1.49 0.28 -7.69
C PHE A 105 1.21 -1.22 -7.65
N VAL A 106 2.20 -2.05 -8.02
CA VAL A 106 2.09 -3.51 -7.98
C VAL A 106 1.84 -4.00 -6.55
N VAL A 107 2.55 -3.41 -5.58
CA VAL A 107 2.38 -3.71 -4.16
C VAL A 107 1.00 -3.26 -3.67
N LEU A 108 0.57 -2.05 -4.01
CA LEU A 108 -0.73 -1.50 -3.62
C LEU A 108 -1.87 -2.40 -4.12
N VAL A 109 -1.85 -2.73 -5.42
CA VAL A 109 -2.86 -3.58 -6.05
C VAL A 109 -2.84 -4.99 -5.45
N GLY A 110 -1.66 -5.59 -5.27
CA GLY A 110 -1.50 -6.91 -4.68
C GLY A 110 -2.05 -6.98 -3.26
N CYS A 111 -1.66 -6.04 -2.39
CA CYS A 111 -2.10 -5.96 -1.00
C CYS A 111 -3.58 -5.58 -0.88
N GLY A 112 -4.08 -4.66 -1.72
CA GLY A 112 -5.50 -4.28 -1.77
C GLY A 112 -6.40 -5.42 -2.22
N ALA A 113 -5.99 -6.16 -3.25
CA ALA A 113 -6.69 -7.36 -3.72
C ALA A 113 -6.66 -8.48 -2.67
N LEU A 114 -5.51 -8.70 -2.02
CA LEU A 114 -5.38 -9.67 -0.94
C LEU A 114 -6.27 -9.31 0.26
N ALA A 115 -6.31 -8.03 0.65
CA ALA A 115 -7.19 -7.54 1.71
C ALA A 115 -8.67 -7.75 1.36
N ALA A 116 -9.08 -7.40 0.14
CA ALA A 116 -10.43 -7.64 -0.33
C ALA A 116 -10.77 -9.14 -0.34
N PHE A 117 -9.87 -9.99 -0.82
CA PHE A 117 -10.05 -11.44 -0.86
C PHE A 117 -10.17 -12.04 0.54
N MET A 118 -9.26 -11.70 1.45
CA MET A 118 -9.29 -12.18 2.83
C MET A 118 -10.51 -11.67 3.59
N ALA A 119 -10.94 -10.43 3.36
CA ALA A 119 -12.15 -9.88 3.95
C ALA A 119 -13.42 -10.52 3.36
N SER A 120 -13.38 -10.93 2.09
CA SER A 120 -14.48 -11.64 1.39
C SER A 120 -14.67 -13.07 1.87
N ARG A 121 -13.61 -13.72 2.38
CA ARG A 121 -13.74 -15.02 3.02
C ARG A 121 -14.59 -14.88 4.28
N LYS A 122 -15.90 -15.15 4.13
CA LYS A 122 -16.79 -15.42 5.27
C LYS A 122 -16.10 -16.48 6.13
N LYS A 123 -15.95 -16.20 7.42
CA LYS A 123 -15.83 -17.26 8.42
C LYS A 123 -17.05 -18.14 8.19
N TYR A 124 -16.85 -19.35 7.66
CA TYR A 124 -17.55 -20.49 8.22
C TYR A 124 -17.06 -20.52 9.67
N ALA A 125 -17.86 -19.87 10.53
CA ALA A 125 -17.75 -19.99 11.97
C ALA A 125 -18.37 -21.32 12.37
#